data_AF-Q4CLS2-F1
#
_entry.id   AF-Q4CLS2-F1
#
_cell.length_a   1.000
_cell.length_b   1.000
_cell.length_c   1.000
_cell.angle_alpha   90.00
_cell.angle_beta   90.00
_cell.angle_gamma   90.00
#
_symmetry.space_group_name_H-M   'P 1'
#
loop_
_entity.id
_entity.type
_entity.pdbx_description
1 polymer ?
#
loop_
_entity_poly.entity_id
_entity_poly.type
_entity_poly.pdbx_seq_one_letter_code
_entity_poly.pdbx_strand_id
1 'polypeptide(L)'
;MYADPNNLETGHVLYSTDVANCTDSRPDDFQTAADEIVRRRHDWVKLNVGGTYFTTTFSTLFSDRDSLLALLVQAEMEHMAPVDRDSDCAILLDLDPLYFAPILNYLRHNVLVIPPGVPAAGVLAVAEYLNLQGVIRQLAPERQKKRQLLYSWGSGASGELGTQRFLDCSTPTLAQITPFGVRVVDVALGANYSCALSEDGNIYTFGNGDWGQLGLGSARELDEHPDDKSAVVTVPQRIPLFEQDPAVHLAAGYAFAMALTAGHHVYFWGNNNHGQSGLGPRYFDY
;
A
#
# COMPACT_ATOMS: atom_id res chain seq x y z
N MET A 1 9.61 26.60 34.33
CA MET A 1 8.71 26.11 35.38
C MET A 1 7.65 25.26 34.70
N TYR A 2 7.95 23.99 34.46
CA TYR A 2 7.00 23.02 33.89
C TYR A 2 7.16 21.75 34.70
N ALA A 3 6.05 21.36 35.32
CA ALA A 3 5.94 20.30 36.32
C ALA A 3 5.89 18.93 35.64
N ASP A 4 6.61 17.99 36.25
CA ASP A 4 6.74 16.59 35.87
C ASP A 4 5.44 15.81 36.18
N PRO A 5 4.78 15.16 35.19
CA PRO A 5 3.42 14.64 35.36
C PRO A 5 3.30 13.18 35.84
N ASN A 6 4.33 12.53 36.38
CA ASN A 6 4.24 11.11 36.76
C ASN A 6 4.40 10.83 38.27
N ASN A 7 3.91 11.73 39.13
CA ASN A 7 3.84 11.49 40.57
C ASN A 7 2.58 10.69 40.92
N LEU A 8 2.62 9.37 40.69
CA LEU A 8 1.60 8.43 41.16
C LEU A 8 2.23 7.51 42.20
N GLU A 9 2.24 7.99 43.44
CA GLU A 9 2.47 7.18 44.63
C GLU A 9 1.35 6.14 44.77
N THR A 10 1.67 4.85 44.69
CA THR A 10 0.81 3.79 45.22
C THR A 10 1.62 2.70 45.91
N GLY A 11 1.57 2.74 47.24
CA GLY A 11 1.25 1.60 48.10
C GLY A 11 2.13 0.34 48.02
N HIS A 12 3.10 0.28 48.91
CA HIS A 12 3.72 -0.94 49.42
C HIS A 12 2.69 -2.00 49.85
N VAL A 13 2.76 -3.22 49.30
CA VAL A 13 2.36 -4.44 50.01
C VAL A 13 3.40 -5.53 49.72
N LEU A 14 4.10 -5.91 50.78
CA LEU A 14 5.08 -6.99 50.82
C LEU A 14 4.36 -8.34 50.89
N TYR A 15 4.64 -9.24 49.95
CA TYR A 15 4.55 -10.68 50.19
C TYR A 15 5.80 -11.36 49.63
N SER A 16 6.64 -11.78 50.56
CA SER A 16 7.74 -12.73 50.37
C SER A 16 7.16 -14.13 50.22
N THR A 17 7.65 -14.92 49.26
CA THR A 17 7.93 -16.34 49.44
C THR A 17 8.76 -16.87 48.27
N ASP A 18 9.78 -17.63 48.64
CA ASP A 18 10.85 -18.19 47.83
C ASP A 18 10.35 -19.11 46.71
N VAL A 19 10.82 -18.88 45.48
CA VAL A 19 11.03 -19.97 44.51
C VAL A 19 12.33 -19.66 43.76
N ALA A 20 13.35 -20.46 44.08
CA ALA A 20 14.61 -20.52 43.35
C ALA A 20 14.32 -20.76 41.86
N ASN A 21 14.70 -19.80 41.02
CA ASN A 21 14.76 -20.04 39.58
C ASN A 21 16.04 -19.45 38.99
N CYS A 22 16.63 -20.29 38.15
CA CYS A 22 17.96 -20.21 37.58
C CYS A 22 18.35 -18.81 37.12
N THR A 23 19.56 -18.40 37.49
CA THR A 23 20.24 -17.22 36.99
C THR A 23 20.45 -17.34 35.47
N ASP A 24 19.51 -16.82 34.70
CA ASP A 24 19.71 -16.53 33.29
C ASP A 24 20.39 -15.15 33.17
N SER A 25 21.70 -15.15 33.38
CA SER A 25 22.54 -13.99 33.19
C SER A 25 22.81 -13.83 31.70
N ARG A 26 21.95 -13.06 31.00
CA ARG A 26 22.32 -12.42 29.73
C ARG A 26 21.54 -11.14 29.38
N PRO A 27 21.51 -10.08 30.22
CA PRO A 27 21.12 -8.74 29.76
C PRO A 27 22.27 -8.00 29.03
N ASP A 28 23.53 -8.39 29.23
CA ASP A 28 24.69 -7.59 28.74
C ASP A 28 24.98 -7.74 27.24
N ASP A 29 24.59 -8.86 26.62
CA ASP A 29 24.86 -9.11 25.19
C ASP A 29 24.00 -8.21 24.26
N PHE A 30 22.79 -7.83 24.68
CA PHE A 30 21.94 -6.94 23.88
C PHE A 30 22.40 -5.48 23.94
N GLN A 31 22.83 -5.02 25.11
CA GLN A 31 23.33 -3.65 25.28
C GLN A 31 24.66 -3.47 24.54
N THR A 32 25.55 -4.46 24.59
CA THR A 32 26.82 -4.44 23.84
C THR A 32 26.59 -4.49 22.33
N ALA A 33 25.64 -5.29 21.82
CA ALA A 33 25.28 -5.29 20.41
C ALA A 33 24.70 -3.93 19.96
N ALA A 34 23.80 -3.35 20.75
CA ALA A 34 23.23 -2.02 20.47
C ALA A 34 24.32 -0.93 20.45
N ASP A 35 25.23 -0.96 21.42
CA ASP A 35 26.36 -0.02 21.50
C ASP A 35 27.35 -0.23 20.34
N GLU A 36 27.58 -1.46 19.89
CA GLU A 36 28.41 -1.77 18.71
C GLU A 36 27.73 -1.29 17.42
N ILE A 37 26.42 -1.49 17.28
CA ILE A 37 25.61 -0.96 16.17
C ILE A 37 25.70 0.57 16.12
N VAL A 38 25.56 1.25 17.27
CA VAL A 38 25.68 2.70 17.36
C VAL A 38 27.10 3.15 16.98
N ARG A 39 28.14 2.45 17.42
CA ARG A 39 29.53 2.76 17.04
C ARG A 39 29.77 2.61 15.54
N ARG A 40 29.29 1.52 14.94
CA ARG A 40 29.47 1.26 13.50
C ARG A 40 28.76 2.27 12.62
N ARG A 41 27.73 2.98 13.09
CA ARG A 41 27.03 4.00 12.29
C ARG A 41 27.93 5.11 11.75
N HIS A 42 29.07 5.37 12.38
CA HIS A 42 30.02 6.38 11.95
C HIS A 42 31.12 5.85 11.02
N ASP A 43 31.15 4.54 10.77
CA ASP A 43 32.16 3.95 9.90
C ASP A 43 31.93 4.32 8.44
N TRP A 44 33.05 4.44 7.72
CA TRP A 44 33.04 4.64 6.28
C TRP A 44 32.61 3.36 5.57
N VAL A 45 31.72 3.52 4.60
CA VAL A 45 31.16 2.47 3.76
C VAL A 45 31.49 2.80 2.31
N LYS A 46 31.94 1.78 1.57
CA LYS A 46 32.12 1.86 0.12
C LYS A 46 30.87 1.32 -0.58
N LEU A 47 30.43 2.04 -1.59
CA LEU A 47 29.35 1.62 -2.50
C LEU A 47 29.94 1.55 -3.91
N ASN A 48 29.57 0.52 -4.66
CA ASN A 48 29.84 0.40 -6.09
C ASN A 48 28.50 0.54 -6.82
N VAL A 49 28.30 1.71 -7.43
CA VAL A 49 27.04 2.11 -8.04
C VAL A 49 27.21 2.09 -9.56
N GLY A 50 26.68 1.06 -10.21
CA GLY A 50 26.83 0.88 -11.66
C GLY A 50 28.29 0.89 -12.15
N GLY A 51 29.23 0.39 -11.33
CA GLY A 51 30.67 0.39 -11.62
C GLY A 51 31.44 1.62 -11.11
N THR A 52 30.77 2.61 -10.51
CA THR A 52 31.42 3.80 -9.95
C THR A 52 31.45 3.75 -8.43
N TYR A 53 32.63 3.98 -7.83
CA TYR A 53 32.80 3.93 -6.38
C TYR A 53 32.37 5.24 -5.69
N PHE A 54 31.56 5.09 -4.65
CA PHE A 54 31.19 6.14 -3.72
C PHE A 54 31.61 5.76 -2.30
N THR A 55 31.96 6.76 -1.50
CA THR A 55 32.23 6.60 -0.07
C THR A 55 31.25 7.43 0.75
N THR A 56 30.71 6.84 1.81
CA THR A 56 29.75 7.50 2.70
C THR A 56 29.80 6.86 4.09
N THR A 57 28.87 7.21 4.98
CA THR A 57 28.73 6.56 6.28
C THR A 57 27.39 5.84 6.38
N PHE A 58 27.31 4.84 7.26
CA PHE A 58 26.03 4.20 7.57
C PHE A 58 25.01 5.23 8.10
N SER A 59 25.43 6.20 8.90
CA SER A 59 24.56 7.30 9.38
C SER A 59 23.89 8.05 8.24
N THR A 60 24.61 8.30 7.14
CA THR A 60 24.06 8.95 5.94
C THR A 60 23.05 8.05 5.23
N LEU A 61 23.33 6.75 5.08
CA LEU A 61 22.40 5.82 4.43
C LEU A 61 21.14 5.58 5.27
N PHE A 62 21.23 5.72 6.59
CA PHE A 62 20.11 5.67 7.53
C PHE A 62 19.36 6.98 7.72
N SER A 63 19.74 8.07 7.04
CA SER A 63 19.10 9.37 7.27
C SER A 63 17.60 9.35 6.93
N ASP A 64 17.21 8.52 5.96
CA ASP A 64 15.82 8.25 5.61
C ASP A 64 15.50 6.77 5.92
N ARG A 65 14.86 6.53 7.08
CA ARG A 65 14.67 5.19 7.66
C ARG A 65 13.77 4.28 6.83
N ASP A 66 12.89 4.86 6.02
CA ASP A 66 11.94 4.13 5.19
C ASP A 66 12.49 3.88 3.77
N SER A 67 13.71 4.31 3.49
CA SER A 67 14.38 4.10 2.21
C SER A 67 14.94 2.68 2.08
N LEU A 68 15.04 2.18 0.84
CA LEU A 68 15.68 0.89 0.59
C LEU A 68 17.14 0.85 1.04
N LEU A 69 17.85 1.98 1.01
CA LEU A 69 19.24 2.04 1.49
C LEU A 69 19.34 1.79 2.99
N ALA A 70 18.42 2.35 3.79
CA ALA A 70 18.38 2.12 5.22
C ALA A 70 18.04 0.65 5.53
N LEU A 71 17.08 0.06 4.80
CA LEU A 71 16.71 -1.34 4.96
C LEU A 71 17.86 -2.30 4.58
N LEU A 72 18.55 -2.03 3.47
CA LEU A 72 19.71 -2.81 3.03
C LEU A 72 20.84 -2.79 4.07
N VAL A 73 21.15 -1.60 4.58
CA VAL A 73 22.18 -1.46 5.61
C VAL A 73 21.75 -2.11 6.92
N GLN A 74 20.49 -1.97 7.32
CA GLN A 74 19.99 -2.60 8.55
C GLN A 74 20.11 -4.12 8.47
N ALA A 75 19.69 -4.70 7.34
CA ALA A 75 19.81 -6.13 7.12
C ALA A 75 21.28 -6.61 7.18
N GLU A 76 22.23 -5.80 6.68
CA GLU A 76 23.66 -6.08 6.78
C GLU A 76 24.18 -6.01 8.22
N MET A 77 23.82 -4.95 8.96
CA MET A 77 24.26 -4.75 10.35
C MET A 77 23.72 -5.83 11.29
N GLU A 78 22.50 -6.31 11.03
CA GLU A 78 21.85 -7.37 11.80
C GLU A 78 22.19 -8.78 11.28
N HIS A 79 23.04 -8.90 10.26
CA HIS A 79 23.37 -10.17 9.57
C HIS A 79 22.13 -10.96 9.11
N MET A 80 21.03 -10.26 8.81
CA MET A 80 19.75 -10.84 8.42
C MET A 80 19.72 -11.26 6.95
N ALA A 81 20.43 -10.54 6.08
CA ALA A 81 20.53 -10.87 4.67
C ALA A 81 21.94 -10.56 4.14
N PRO A 82 22.52 -11.43 3.30
CA PRO A 82 23.79 -11.14 2.65
C PRO A 82 23.60 -9.98 1.67
N VAL A 83 24.38 -8.92 1.83
CA VAL A 83 24.47 -7.84 0.86
C VAL A 83 25.59 -8.13 -0.13
N ASP A 84 25.28 -8.09 -1.42
CA ASP A 84 26.25 -8.33 -2.48
C ASP A 84 27.38 -7.29 -2.44
N ARG A 85 28.62 -7.78 -2.50
CA ARG A 85 29.83 -6.97 -2.46
C ARG A 85 30.80 -7.37 -3.56
N ASP A 86 31.59 -6.40 -4.02
CA ASP A 86 32.74 -6.68 -4.87
C ASP A 86 33.99 -7.10 -4.06
N SER A 87 35.10 -7.31 -4.77
CA SER A 87 36.40 -7.69 -4.18
C SER A 87 36.98 -6.63 -3.24
N ASP A 88 36.52 -5.38 -3.31
CA ASP A 88 36.94 -4.28 -2.45
C ASP A 88 36.00 -4.08 -1.25
N CYS A 89 35.10 -5.05 -1.02
CA CYS A 89 34.04 -5.04 -0.02
C CYS A 89 33.03 -3.89 -0.18
N ALA A 90 32.93 -3.29 -1.38
CA ALA A 90 31.95 -2.26 -1.65
C ALA A 90 30.58 -2.88 -1.91
N ILE A 91 29.53 -2.32 -1.30
CA ILE A 91 28.15 -2.76 -1.50
C ILE A 91 27.74 -2.46 -2.95
N LEU A 92 27.25 -3.48 -3.66
CA LEU A 92 26.81 -3.34 -5.05
C LEU A 92 25.42 -2.72 -5.11
N LEU A 93 25.29 -1.67 -5.92
CA LEU A 93 24.02 -1.04 -6.27
C LEU A 93 23.93 -0.93 -7.79
N ASP A 94 22.97 -1.64 -8.38
CA ASP A 94 22.72 -1.59 -9.82
C ASP A 94 21.88 -0.36 -10.20
N LEU A 95 22.52 0.80 -10.12
CA LEU A 95 21.92 2.12 -10.40
C LEU A 95 22.86 2.95 -11.27
N ASP A 96 22.30 3.90 -12.00
CA ASP A 96 23.11 4.88 -12.73
C ASP A 96 23.82 5.82 -11.74
N PRO A 97 25.17 5.84 -11.72
CA PRO A 97 25.93 6.69 -10.80
C PRO A 97 25.70 8.19 -11.01
N LEU A 98 25.34 8.62 -12.23
CA LEU A 98 25.04 10.02 -12.55
C LEU A 98 23.83 10.52 -11.77
N TYR A 99 22.80 9.67 -11.64
CA TYR A 99 21.54 10.00 -10.95
C TYR A 99 21.61 9.71 -9.45
N PHE A 100 22.46 8.77 -9.03
CA PHE A 100 22.69 8.47 -7.62
C PHE A 100 23.50 9.56 -6.90
N ALA A 101 24.44 10.23 -7.57
CA ALA A 101 25.28 11.24 -6.90
C ALA A 101 24.46 12.39 -6.24
N PRO A 102 23.44 12.99 -6.89
CA PRO A 102 22.53 13.94 -6.24
C PRO A 102 21.76 13.34 -5.07
N ILE A 103 21.37 12.06 -5.14
CA ILE A 103 20.68 11.35 -4.06
C ILE A 103 21.57 11.22 -2.84
N LEU A 104 22.82 10.80 -3.02
CA LEU A 104 23.77 10.68 -1.92
C LEU A 104 24.03 12.03 -1.24
N ASN A 105 24.12 13.11 -2.02
CA ASN A 105 24.26 14.46 -1.48
C ASN A 105 22.99 14.93 -0.74
N TYR A 106 21.81 14.57 -1.23
CA TYR A 106 20.56 14.79 -0.50
C TYR A 106 20.58 14.09 0.86
N LEU A 107 21.00 12.83 0.95
CA LEU A 107 21.11 12.11 2.22
C LEU A 107 22.13 12.75 3.18
N ARG A 108 23.21 13.33 2.65
CA ARG A 108 24.24 14.02 3.45
C ARG A 108 23.76 15.35 4.03
N HIS A 109 22.99 16.12 3.25
CA HIS A 109 22.70 17.52 3.56
C HIS A 109 21.22 17.81 3.83
N ASN A 110 20.34 16.82 3.61
CA ASN A 110 18.88 16.94 3.64
C ASN A 110 18.36 18.04 2.69
N VAL A 111 19.08 18.29 1.60
CA VAL A 111 18.77 19.31 0.59
C VAL A 111 19.09 18.72 -0.78
N LEU A 112 18.11 18.69 -1.68
CA LEU A 112 18.30 18.16 -3.02
C LEU A 112 18.92 19.24 -3.90
N VAL A 113 20.13 18.98 -4.39
CA VAL A 113 20.82 19.84 -5.37
C VAL A 113 21.18 18.98 -6.57
N ILE A 114 20.57 19.27 -7.72
CA ILE A 114 20.85 18.59 -8.98
C ILE A 114 21.86 19.42 -9.77
N PRO A 115 23.08 18.89 -10.04
CA PRO A 115 24.08 19.59 -10.84
C PRO A 115 23.58 19.92 -12.25
N PRO A 116 24.06 21.02 -12.86
CA PRO A 116 23.74 21.34 -14.23
C PRO A 116 24.17 20.20 -15.16
N GLY A 117 23.29 19.78 -16.06
CA GLY A 117 23.52 18.66 -16.99
C GLY A 117 23.02 17.30 -16.51
N VAL A 118 22.55 17.17 -15.27
CA VAL A 118 21.90 15.94 -14.77
C VAL A 118 20.38 16.07 -14.94
N PRO A 119 19.72 15.23 -15.77
CA PRO A 119 18.28 15.21 -15.90
C PRO A 119 17.57 14.90 -14.58
N ALA A 120 16.66 15.79 -14.15
CA ALA A 120 15.85 15.58 -12.95
C ALA A 120 14.98 14.31 -13.02
N ALA A 121 14.55 13.90 -14.23
CA ALA A 121 13.81 12.66 -14.44
C ALA A 121 14.61 11.41 -14.05
N GLY A 122 15.92 11.39 -14.32
CA GLY A 122 16.79 10.28 -13.90
C GLY A 122 16.96 10.23 -12.39
N VAL A 123 17.16 11.39 -11.75
CA VAL A 123 17.21 11.50 -10.28
C VAL A 123 15.89 11.06 -9.63
N LEU A 124 14.75 11.43 -10.24
CA LEU A 124 13.43 10.98 -9.79
C LEU A 124 13.28 9.46 -9.89
N ALA A 125 13.72 8.84 -11.00
CA ALA A 125 13.65 7.39 -11.15
C ALA A 125 14.46 6.64 -10.07
N VAL A 126 15.67 7.13 -9.76
CA VAL A 126 16.48 6.57 -8.66
C VAL A 126 15.82 6.82 -7.30
N ALA A 127 15.23 7.99 -7.08
CA ALA A 127 14.49 8.29 -5.85
C ALA A 127 13.27 7.38 -5.65
N GLU A 128 12.53 7.10 -6.71
CA GLU A 128 11.38 6.17 -6.70
C GLU A 128 11.81 4.75 -6.42
N TYR A 129 12.87 4.27 -7.09
CA TYR A 129 13.45 2.96 -6.82
C TYR A 129 13.88 2.83 -5.36
N LEU A 130 14.59 3.82 -4.82
CA LEU A 130 15.07 3.82 -3.43
C LEU A 130 14.01 4.18 -2.39
N ASN A 131 12.78 4.47 -2.80
CA ASN A 131 11.67 4.92 -1.95
C ASN A 131 11.97 6.20 -1.13
N LEU A 132 12.68 7.17 -1.72
CA LEU A 132 13.06 8.42 -1.06
C LEU A 132 11.95 9.48 -1.16
N GLN A 133 10.97 9.37 -0.27
CA GLN A 133 9.75 10.19 -0.27
C GLN A 133 10.02 11.70 -0.25
N GLY A 134 11.05 12.15 0.48
CA GLY A 134 11.41 13.56 0.53
C GLY A 134 11.90 14.13 -0.81
N VAL A 135 12.60 13.32 -1.61
CA VAL A 135 13.08 13.68 -2.96
C VAL A 135 11.93 13.61 -3.97
N ILE A 136 11.12 12.54 -3.91
CA ILE A 136 9.96 12.35 -4.79
C ILE A 136 9.01 13.53 -4.69
N ARG A 137 8.73 14.02 -3.46
CA ARG A 137 7.89 15.20 -3.23
C ARG A 137 8.45 16.49 -3.85
N GLN A 138 9.78 16.65 -3.87
CA GLN A 138 10.42 17.85 -4.43
C GLN A 138 10.44 17.83 -5.97
N LEU A 139 10.70 16.66 -6.57
CA LEU A 139 10.85 16.53 -8.03
C LEU A 139 9.52 16.30 -8.76
N ALA A 140 8.55 15.71 -8.08
CA ALA A 140 7.24 15.44 -8.65
C ALA A 140 6.11 15.88 -7.69
N PRO A 141 6.02 17.18 -7.34
CA PRO A 141 4.97 17.68 -6.45
C PRO A 141 3.57 17.42 -7.04
N GLU A 142 3.43 17.50 -8.37
CA GLU A 142 2.17 17.18 -9.07
C GLU A 142 1.82 15.68 -8.99
N ARG A 143 2.82 14.79 -8.83
CA ARG A 143 2.58 13.36 -8.55
C ARG A 143 2.24 13.10 -7.10
N GLN A 144 2.27 14.12 -6.22
CA GLN A 144 1.59 14.05 -4.93
C GLN A 144 0.09 14.10 -5.22
N LYS A 145 -0.39 12.98 -5.76
CA LYS A 145 -1.72 12.72 -6.26
C LYS A 145 -2.67 13.27 -5.20
N LYS A 146 -3.38 14.37 -5.53
CA LYS A 146 -4.39 14.95 -4.64
C LYS A 146 -5.23 13.80 -4.11
N ARG A 147 -5.38 13.69 -2.78
CA ARG A 147 -6.22 12.66 -2.18
C ARG A 147 -7.58 12.73 -2.85
N GLN A 148 -7.89 11.72 -3.65
CA GLN A 148 -9.20 11.58 -4.25
C GLN A 148 -10.08 10.94 -3.19
N LEU A 149 -11.13 11.65 -2.81
CA LEU A 149 -12.12 11.19 -1.88
C LEU A 149 -13.38 10.89 -2.68
N LEU A 150 -13.93 9.70 -2.49
CA LEU A 150 -15.18 9.30 -3.13
C LEU A 150 -16.31 9.53 -2.13
N TYR A 151 -17.34 10.24 -2.58
CA TYR A 151 -18.53 10.52 -1.78
C TYR A 151 -19.74 9.88 -2.42
N SER A 152 -20.63 9.36 -1.59
CA SER A 152 -21.89 8.74 -1.97
C SER A 152 -23.02 9.22 -1.08
N TRP A 153 -24.24 9.25 -1.60
CA TRP A 153 -25.45 9.64 -0.89
C TRP A 153 -26.67 9.06 -1.61
N GLY A 154 -27.83 9.09 -0.96
CA GLY A 154 -29.06 8.46 -1.42
C GLY A 154 -29.47 7.28 -0.54
N SER A 155 -30.10 6.28 -1.15
CA SER A 155 -30.46 5.07 -0.43
C SER A 155 -29.25 4.18 -0.20
N GLY A 156 -29.15 3.64 1.01
CA GLY A 156 -28.05 2.76 1.43
C GLY A 156 -28.52 1.48 2.10
N ALA A 157 -29.79 1.11 1.92
CA ALA A 157 -30.41 -0.05 2.57
C ALA A 157 -29.74 -1.38 2.19
N SER A 158 -29.08 -1.44 1.03
CA SER A 158 -28.34 -2.61 0.54
C SER A 158 -26.83 -2.43 0.68
N GLY A 159 -26.33 -1.41 1.39
CA GLY A 159 -24.89 -1.16 1.50
C GLY A 159 -24.24 -0.53 0.27
N GLU A 160 -25.03 -0.14 -0.73
CA GLU A 160 -24.61 0.40 -2.04
C GLU A 160 -23.94 1.78 -1.97
N LEU A 161 -23.91 2.40 -0.78
CA LEU A 161 -23.15 3.62 -0.52
C LEU A 161 -21.70 3.35 -0.11
N GLY A 162 -21.33 2.12 0.25
CA GLY A 162 -19.93 1.82 0.61
C GLY A 162 -19.45 2.57 1.86
N THR A 163 -20.37 2.98 2.73
CA THR A 163 -20.10 3.66 4.01
C THR A 163 -19.92 2.68 5.17
N GLN A 164 -19.86 1.37 4.85
CA GLN A 164 -19.86 0.26 5.82
C GLN A 164 -21.12 0.24 6.71
N ARG A 165 -22.23 0.82 6.22
CA ARG A 165 -23.50 0.94 6.94
C ARG A 165 -24.66 0.67 6.00
N PHE A 166 -25.73 0.11 6.55
CA PHE A 166 -27.02 -0.09 5.87
C PHE A 166 -27.96 1.09 6.14
N LEU A 167 -27.53 2.30 5.76
CA LEU A 167 -28.24 3.53 6.10
C LEU A 167 -28.28 4.48 4.93
N ASP A 168 -29.46 5.06 4.70
CA ASP A 168 -29.64 6.17 3.79
C ASP A 168 -28.83 7.38 4.26
N CYS A 169 -28.19 8.06 3.33
CA CYS A 169 -27.41 9.27 3.59
C CYS A 169 -27.97 10.40 2.73
N SER A 170 -28.58 11.42 3.33
CA SER A 170 -29.17 12.54 2.59
C SER A 170 -28.15 13.60 2.13
N THR A 171 -26.89 13.46 2.55
CA THR A 171 -25.79 14.37 2.19
C THR A 171 -24.57 13.57 1.73
N PRO A 172 -23.73 14.14 0.83
CA PRO A 172 -22.47 13.50 0.42
C PRO A 172 -21.66 13.00 1.60
N THR A 173 -21.51 11.69 1.69
CA THR A 173 -20.83 11.00 2.79
C THR A 173 -19.64 10.23 2.24
N LEU A 174 -18.52 10.23 2.95
CA LEU A 174 -17.31 9.57 2.50
C LEU A 174 -17.57 8.07 2.32
N ALA A 175 -17.42 7.59 1.10
CA ALA A 175 -17.48 6.18 0.77
C ALA A 175 -16.11 5.56 1.03
N GLN A 176 -16.05 4.55 1.90
CA GLN A 176 -14.81 3.90 2.31
C GLN A 176 -14.48 2.77 1.33
N ILE A 177 -14.29 3.13 0.06
CA ILE A 177 -14.25 2.18 -1.05
C ILE A 177 -12.89 1.53 -1.24
N THR A 178 -11.81 2.26 -0.97
CA THR A 178 -10.49 1.76 -1.34
C THR A 178 -9.50 1.79 -0.17
N PRO A 179 -8.53 0.87 -0.14
CA PRO A 179 -7.31 1.04 0.64
C PRO A 179 -6.63 2.39 0.33
N PHE A 180 -5.86 2.92 1.28
CA PHE A 180 -5.07 4.12 1.05
C PHE A 180 -4.23 4.00 -0.24
N GLY A 181 -4.36 4.98 -1.13
CA GLY A 181 -3.53 5.10 -2.35
C GLY A 181 -4.22 4.74 -3.66
N VAL A 182 -5.32 3.99 -3.63
CA VAL A 182 -6.10 3.70 -4.84
C VAL A 182 -6.83 4.95 -5.29
N ARG A 183 -6.80 5.24 -6.59
CA ARG A 183 -7.51 6.38 -7.19
C ARG A 183 -8.62 5.87 -8.08
N VAL A 184 -9.84 6.29 -7.78
CA VAL A 184 -11.02 5.96 -8.59
C VAL A 184 -11.11 6.93 -9.76
N VAL A 185 -11.12 6.39 -10.97
CA VAL A 185 -11.16 7.16 -12.22
C VAL A 185 -12.54 7.16 -12.86
N ASP A 186 -13.37 6.18 -12.53
CA ASP A 186 -14.73 6.06 -13.03
C ASP A 186 -15.62 5.33 -12.01
N VAL A 187 -16.94 5.58 -12.08
CA VAL A 187 -17.95 4.93 -11.24
C VAL A 187 -19.15 4.54 -12.08
N ALA A 188 -19.73 3.39 -11.79
CA ALA A 188 -20.95 2.93 -12.42
C ALA A 188 -21.94 2.44 -11.37
N LEU A 189 -23.19 2.90 -11.45
CA LEU A 189 -24.20 2.68 -10.42
C LEU A 189 -25.35 1.85 -11.00
N GLY A 190 -25.68 0.76 -10.32
CA GLY A 190 -26.88 -0.04 -10.61
C GLY A 190 -28.06 0.36 -9.73
N ALA A 191 -29.04 -0.52 -9.60
CA ALA A 191 -30.23 -0.23 -8.79
C ALA A 191 -29.90 -0.16 -7.29
N ASN A 192 -29.25 -1.21 -6.78
CA ASN A 192 -28.95 -1.40 -5.36
C ASN A 192 -27.48 -1.84 -5.16
N TYR A 193 -26.60 -1.47 -6.08
CA TYR A 193 -25.17 -1.77 -6.02
C TYR A 193 -24.36 -0.72 -6.79
N SER A 194 -23.09 -0.64 -6.45
CA SER A 194 -22.16 0.37 -6.97
C SER A 194 -20.86 -0.28 -7.37
N CYS A 195 -20.26 0.26 -8.43
CA CYS A 195 -18.97 -0.15 -8.95
C CYS A 195 -18.03 1.06 -9.05
N ALA A 196 -16.75 0.86 -8.77
CA ALA A 196 -15.71 1.87 -8.89
C ALA A 196 -14.49 1.29 -9.64
N LEU A 197 -14.06 1.97 -10.70
CA LEU A 197 -12.87 1.63 -11.48
C LEU A 197 -11.68 2.42 -10.95
N SER A 198 -10.59 1.73 -10.60
CA SER A 198 -9.34 2.39 -10.22
C SER A 198 -8.46 2.73 -11.42
N GLU A 199 -7.51 3.65 -11.22
CA GLU A 199 -6.52 4.02 -12.24
C GLU A 199 -5.68 2.82 -12.70
N ASP A 200 -5.43 1.85 -11.82
CA ASP A 200 -4.69 0.62 -12.15
C ASP A 200 -5.59 -0.43 -12.84
N GLY A 201 -6.83 -0.05 -13.21
CA GLY A 201 -7.79 -0.89 -13.92
C GLY A 201 -8.49 -1.96 -13.09
N ASN A 202 -8.39 -1.90 -11.76
CA ASN A 202 -9.13 -2.78 -10.86
C ASN A 202 -10.57 -2.28 -10.68
N ILE A 203 -11.53 -3.20 -10.60
CA ILE A 203 -12.93 -2.88 -10.35
C ILE A 203 -13.30 -3.29 -8.92
N TYR A 204 -13.85 -2.35 -8.17
CA TYR A 204 -14.38 -2.55 -6.82
C TYR A 204 -15.90 -2.53 -6.86
N THR A 205 -16.54 -3.47 -6.20
CA THR A 205 -18.01 -3.59 -6.17
C THR A 205 -18.54 -3.77 -4.76
N PHE A 206 -19.72 -3.22 -4.51
CA PHE A 206 -20.41 -3.25 -3.23
C PHE A 206 -21.90 -3.00 -3.40
N GLY A 207 -22.69 -3.36 -2.41
CA GLY A 207 -24.15 -3.35 -2.44
C GLY A 207 -24.72 -4.75 -2.58
N ASN A 208 -25.89 -4.85 -3.21
CA ASN A 208 -26.57 -6.11 -3.49
C ASN A 208 -25.83 -6.95 -4.56
N GLY A 209 -25.70 -8.25 -4.30
CA GLY A 209 -25.10 -9.22 -5.21
C GLY A 209 -25.98 -10.43 -5.53
N ASP A 210 -27.30 -10.35 -5.32
CA ASP A 210 -28.22 -11.49 -5.44
C ASP A 210 -28.24 -12.13 -6.84
N TRP A 211 -27.95 -11.36 -7.89
CA TRP A 211 -27.85 -11.82 -9.27
C TRP A 211 -26.42 -12.06 -9.73
N GLY A 212 -25.43 -11.99 -8.81
CA GLY A 212 -24.02 -12.06 -9.13
C GLY A 212 -23.45 -10.78 -9.74
N GLN A 213 -24.17 -9.65 -9.68
CA GLN A 213 -23.77 -8.37 -10.27
C GLN A 213 -22.55 -7.72 -9.62
N LEU A 214 -22.11 -8.21 -8.46
CA LEU A 214 -20.84 -7.81 -7.86
C LEU A 214 -19.64 -8.50 -8.52
N GLY A 215 -19.83 -9.60 -9.26
CA GLY A 215 -18.73 -10.27 -9.97
C GLY A 215 -17.67 -10.91 -9.06
N LEU A 216 -17.95 -11.06 -7.76
CA LEU A 216 -17.02 -11.59 -6.74
C LEU A 216 -16.96 -13.12 -6.71
N GLY A 217 -17.64 -13.81 -7.64
CA GLY A 217 -17.85 -15.26 -7.56
C GLY A 217 -19.01 -15.61 -6.63
N SER A 218 -19.30 -16.90 -6.49
CA SER A 218 -20.42 -17.37 -5.68
C SER A 218 -20.23 -17.00 -4.21
N ALA A 219 -21.18 -16.24 -3.64
CA ALA A 219 -21.24 -15.89 -2.22
C ALA A 219 -21.12 -17.09 -1.26
N ARG A 220 -21.35 -18.32 -1.77
CA ARG A 220 -21.20 -19.58 -1.03
C ARG A 220 -19.82 -19.80 -0.40
N GLU A 221 -18.77 -19.15 -0.89
CA GLU A 221 -17.42 -19.32 -0.31
C GLU A 221 -17.06 -18.25 0.73
N LEU A 222 -17.82 -17.15 0.83
CA LEU A 222 -17.42 -16.00 1.65
C LEU A 222 -18.04 -15.95 3.06
N ASP A 223 -19.11 -16.69 3.35
CA ASP A 223 -19.68 -16.71 4.70
C ASP A 223 -20.00 -18.12 5.20
N GLU A 224 -19.38 -18.48 6.33
CA GLU A 224 -19.61 -19.69 7.12
C GLU A 224 -21.02 -19.74 7.78
N HIS A 225 -21.96 -18.87 7.38
CA HIS A 225 -23.30 -18.79 7.96
C HIS A 225 -24.38 -19.01 6.89
N PRO A 226 -24.87 -20.26 6.70
CA PRO A 226 -25.86 -20.60 5.68
C PRO A 226 -27.22 -19.88 5.82
N ASP A 227 -27.44 -19.20 6.94
CA ASP A 227 -28.68 -18.48 7.25
C ASP A 227 -28.64 -17.01 6.80
N ASP A 228 -27.46 -16.40 6.63
CA ASP A 228 -27.33 -15.02 6.10
C ASP A 228 -27.09 -15.07 4.59
N LYS A 229 -28.15 -15.45 3.86
CA LYS A 229 -28.13 -15.58 2.39
C LYS A 229 -28.01 -14.26 1.64
N SER A 230 -27.90 -13.13 2.34
CA SER A 230 -27.84 -11.82 1.72
C SER A 230 -26.47 -11.67 1.06
N ALA A 231 -26.40 -11.73 -0.27
CA ALA A 231 -25.17 -11.55 -1.04
C ALA A 231 -24.73 -10.08 -1.07
N VAL A 232 -24.86 -9.39 0.07
CA VAL A 232 -24.71 -7.96 0.21
C VAL A 232 -23.34 -7.64 0.77
N VAL A 233 -22.62 -6.75 0.10
CA VAL A 233 -21.24 -6.38 0.42
C VAL A 233 -21.19 -4.89 0.78
N THR A 234 -20.98 -4.54 2.04
CA THR A 234 -20.88 -3.13 2.48
C THR A 234 -19.46 -2.57 2.41
N VAL A 235 -18.46 -3.45 2.47
CA VAL A 235 -17.04 -3.14 2.32
C VAL A 235 -16.65 -3.46 0.88
N PRO A 236 -16.25 -2.48 0.06
CA PRO A 236 -16.02 -2.73 -1.35
C PRO A 236 -14.91 -3.74 -1.61
N GLN A 237 -15.21 -4.72 -2.44
CA GLN A 237 -14.29 -5.81 -2.78
C GLN A 237 -13.85 -5.71 -4.22
N ARG A 238 -12.59 -6.07 -4.48
CA ARG A 238 -12.08 -6.16 -5.85
C ARG A 238 -12.61 -7.40 -6.53
N ILE A 239 -12.98 -7.27 -7.79
CA ILE A 239 -13.24 -8.40 -8.66
C ILE A 239 -11.89 -9.04 -9.04
N PRO A 240 -11.60 -10.30 -8.67
CA PRO A 240 -10.29 -10.91 -8.89
C PRO A 240 -9.85 -10.98 -10.36
N LEU A 241 -10.80 -11.07 -11.30
CA LEU A 241 -10.52 -11.11 -12.73
C LEU A 241 -9.71 -9.89 -13.21
N PHE A 242 -10.07 -8.69 -12.75
CA PHE A 242 -9.45 -7.44 -13.21
C PHE A 242 -8.11 -7.14 -12.54
N GLU A 243 -7.67 -7.97 -11.59
CA GLU A 243 -6.28 -7.96 -11.10
C GLU A 243 -5.32 -8.52 -12.17
N GLN A 244 -5.81 -9.37 -13.08
CA GLN A 244 -5.01 -10.02 -14.13
C GLN A 244 -5.26 -9.42 -15.52
N ASP A 245 -6.47 -8.92 -15.80
CA ASP A 245 -6.82 -8.26 -17.06
C ASP A 245 -7.46 -6.88 -16.78
N PRO A 246 -6.66 -5.81 -16.61
CA PRO A 246 -7.15 -4.50 -16.17
C PRO A 246 -8.23 -3.90 -17.08
N ALA A 247 -9.30 -3.39 -16.47
CA ALA A 247 -10.37 -2.70 -17.17
C ALA A 247 -9.98 -1.25 -17.52
N VAL A 248 -10.50 -0.76 -18.65
CA VAL A 248 -10.39 0.63 -19.10
C VAL A 248 -11.72 1.35 -19.13
N HIS A 249 -12.83 0.61 -19.21
CA HIS A 249 -14.19 1.15 -19.08
C HIS A 249 -15.07 0.21 -18.26
N LEU A 250 -16.02 0.81 -17.54
CA LEU A 250 -16.95 0.13 -16.67
C LEU A 250 -18.36 0.70 -16.90
N ALA A 251 -19.37 -0.16 -16.93
CA ALA A 251 -20.77 0.22 -17.01
C ALA A 251 -21.62 -0.68 -16.12
N ALA A 252 -22.69 -0.12 -15.56
CA ALA A 252 -23.63 -0.82 -14.69
C ALA A 252 -25.05 -0.61 -15.22
N GLY A 253 -25.80 -1.70 -15.34
CA GLY A 253 -27.24 -1.72 -15.51
C GLY A 253 -27.95 -2.04 -14.20
N TYR A 254 -29.27 -2.29 -14.28
CA TYR A 254 -30.14 -2.50 -13.12
C TYR A 254 -29.60 -3.55 -12.13
N ALA A 255 -29.22 -4.72 -12.65
CA ALA A 255 -28.68 -5.84 -11.86
C ALA A 255 -27.61 -6.61 -12.64
N PHE A 256 -26.84 -5.93 -13.49
CA PHE A 256 -25.73 -6.51 -14.25
C PHE A 256 -24.69 -5.43 -14.54
N ALA A 257 -23.43 -5.81 -14.72
CA ALA A 257 -22.36 -4.89 -15.08
C ALA A 257 -21.55 -5.42 -16.26
N MET A 258 -20.82 -4.51 -16.90
CA MET A 258 -19.94 -4.79 -18.02
C MET A 258 -18.63 -4.02 -17.87
N ALA A 259 -17.55 -4.59 -18.38
CA ALA A 259 -16.26 -3.92 -18.47
C ALA A 259 -15.57 -4.21 -19.81
N LEU A 260 -14.79 -3.25 -20.28
CA LEU A 260 -13.92 -3.38 -21.45
C LEU A 260 -12.47 -3.30 -20.96
N THR A 261 -11.62 -4.22 -21.42
CA THR A 261 -10.18 -4.21 -21.10
C THR A 261 -9.35 -3.63 -22.25
N ALA A 262 -8.09 -3.28 -21.97
CA ALA A 262 -7.18 -2.76 -22.98
C ALA A 262 -6.93 -3.76 -24.14
N GLY A 263 -7.11 -5.06 -23.88
CA GLY A 263 -7.07 -6.13 -24.89
C GLY A 263 -8.31 -6.21 -25.79
N HIS A 264 -9.22 -5.23 -25.73
CA HIS A 264 -10.51 -5.22 -26.43
C HIS A 264 -11.46 -6.37 -26.05
N HIS A 265 -11.27 -6.99 -24.88
CA HIS A 265 -12.20 -7.96 -24.34
C HIS A 265 -13.35 -7.27 -23.60
N VAL A 266 -14.59 -7.71 -23.86
CA VAL A 266 -15.78 -7.26 -23.14
C VAL A 266 -16.22 -8.37 -22.18
N TYR A 267 -16.29 -8.03 -20.91
CA TYR A 267 -16.80 -8.90 -19.86
C TYR A 267 -18.19 -8.45 -19.43
N PHE A 268 -19.05 -9.43 -19.12
CA PHE A 268 -20.41 -9.23 -18.61
C PHE A 268 -20.62 -10.15 -17.41
N TRP A 269 -21.25 -9.64 -16.36
CA TRP A 269 -21.67 -10.44 -15.21
C TRP A 269 -22.95 -9.88 -14.57
N GLY A 270 -23.66 -10.73 -13.84
CA GLY A 270 -24.94 -10.39 -13.22
C GLY A 270 -26.15 -10.98 -13.94
N ASN A 271 -27.30 -10.33 -13.79
CA ASN A 271 -28.59 -10.76 -14.32
C ASN A 271 -28.61 -10.80 -15.85
N ASN A 272 -28.98 -11.95 -16.42
CA ASN A 272 -29.08 -12.17 -17.87
C ASN A 272 -30.49 -12.57 -18.35
N ASN A 273 -31.55 -12.34 -17.56
CA ASN A 273 -32.91 -12.82 -17.84
C ASN A 273 -33.60 -12.15 -19.06
N HIS A 274 -32.97 -11.13 -19.65
CA HIS A 274 -33.45 -10.45 -20.86
C HIS A 274 -32.41 -10.47 -21.99
N GLY A 275 -31.41 -11.36 -21.90
CA GLY A 275 -30.35 -11.45 -22.90
C GLY A 275 -29.38 -10.26 -22.91
N GLN A 276 -29.22 -9.59 -21.76
CA GLN A 276 -28.35 -8.41 -21.61
C GLN A 276 -26.89 -8.71 -21.96
N SER A 277 -26.44 -9.95 -21.82
CA SER A 277 -25.10 -10.41 -22.23
C SER A 277 -24.85 -10.34 -23.73
N GLY A 278 -25.90 -10.30 -24.57
CA GLY A 278 -25.75 -10.33 -26.03
C GLY A 278 -25.27 -11.67 -26.61
N LEU A 279 -25.08 -12.71 -25.79
CA LEU A 279 -24.60 -14.03 -26.24
C LEU A 279 -25.67 -14.86 -27.00
N GLY A 280 -26.88 -14.33 -27.10
CA GLY A 280 -27.99 -14.92 -27.86
C GLY A 280 -28.88 -15.87 -27.04
N PRO A 281 -29.91 -16.45 -27.68
CA PRO A 281 -31.00 -17.17 -27.01
C PRO A 281 -30.61 -18.40 -26.21
N ARG A 282 -29.40 -18.95 -26.44
CA ARG A 282 -28.91 -20.12 -25.70
C ARG A 282 -28.46 -19.80 -24.27
N TYR A 283 -28.33 -18.52 -23.95
CA TYR A 283 -27.75 -18.07 -22.68
C TYR A 283 -28.75 -17.35 -21.77
N PHE A 284 -30.03 -17.26 -22.16
CA PHE A 284 -31.08 -16.72 -21.32
C PHE A 284 -32.36 -17.56 -21.44
N ASP A 285 -32.92 -17.97 -20.30
CA ASP A 285 -34.14 -18.78 -20.23
C ASP A 285 -35.38 -17.88 -20.27
N TYR A 286 -36.41 -18.33 -21.00
CA TYR A 286 -37.73 -17.67 -21.13
C TYR A 286 -38.69 -18.10 -20.03
#